data_AF-A0A935DLF7-F1
#
_entry.id   AF-A0A935DLF7-F1
#
_cell.length_a   1.000
_cell.length_b   1.000
_cell.length_c   1.000
_cell.angle_alpha   90.00
_cell.angle_beta   90.00
_cell.angle_gamma   90.00
#
_symmetry.space_group_name_H-M   'P 1'
#
loop_
_entity.id
_entity.type
_entity.pdbx_description
1 polymer ?
#
loop_
_entity_poly.entity_id
_entity_poly.type
_entity_poly.pdbx_seq_one_letter_code
_entity_poly.pdbx_strand_id
1 'polypeptide(L)' 'MAVEALRADGHTVLAVVARVDRREGGSEALEAMGLRVVPVFSRADFLGE' A
#
# COMPACT_ATOMS: atom_id res chain seq x y z
N MET A 1 7.71 0.55 -10.28
CA MET A 1 6.95 0.98 -9.07
C MET A 1 7.85 1.80 -8.14
N ALA A 2 7.30 2.69 -7.31
CA ALA A 2 8.08 3.49 -6.36
C ALA A 2 8.91 2.62 -5.38
N VAL A 3 8.33 1.51 -4.91
CA VAL A 3 9.01 0.53 -4.06
C VAL A 3 10.25 -0.06 -4.74
N GLU A 4 10.11 -0.48 -6.00
CA GLU A 4 11.20 -1.10 -6.76
C GLU A 4 12.32 -0.09 -7.01
N ALA A 5 11.98 1.16 -7.35
CA ALA A 5 12.95 2.23 -7.53
C ALA A 5 13.74 2.51 -6.24
N LEU A 6 13.05 2.61 -5.10
CA LEU A 6 13.71 2.79 -3.79
C LEU A 6 14.60 1.61 -3.42
N ARG A 7 14.14 0.37 -3.65
CA ARG A 7 14.95 -0.84 -3.39
C ARG A 7 16.18 -0.90 -4.30
N ALA A 8 16.04 -0.54 -5.57
CA ALA A 8 17.15 -0.50 -6.53
C ALA A 8 18.22 0.54 -6.15
N ASP A 9 17.81 1.64 -5.49
CA ASP A 9 18.71 2.66 -4.95
C ASP A 9 19.33 2.28 -3.58
N GLY A 10 19.07 1.06 -3.09
CA GLY A 10 19.64 0.55 -1.84
C GLY A 10 18.84 0.92 -0.58
N HIS A 11 17.65 1.50 -0.71
CA HIS A 11 16.80 1.80 0.43
C HIS A 11 15.98 0.60 0.89
N THR A 12 15.72 0.54 2.19
CA THR A 12 14.77 -0.40 2.78
C THR A 12 13.41 0.26 2.91
N VAL A 13 12.41 -0.27 2.19
CA VAL A 13 11.02 0.19 2.29
C VAL A 13 10.33 -0.56 3.44
N LEU A 14 10.01 0.15 4.53
CA LEU A 14 9.45 -0.44 5.74
C LEU A 14 7.94 -0.68 5.65
N ALA A 15 7.20 0.26 5.06
CA ALA A 15 5.75 0.20 4.91
C ALA A 15 5.28 1.17 3.83
N VAL A 16 4.05 1.00 3.38
CA VAL A 16 3.32 1.97 2.54
C VAL A 16 2.18 2.54 3.35
N VAL A 17 2.12 3.86 3.46
CA VAL A 17 0.99 4.57 4.08
C VAL A 17 0.16 5.20 2.98
N ALA A 18 -1.12 4.84 2.92
CA ALA A 18 -2.06 5.38 1.95
C ALA A 18 -3.16 6.15 2.67
N ARG A 19 -3.63 7.24 2.07
CA ARG A 19 -4.75 8.00 2.66
C ARG A 19 -6.07 7.22 2.55
N VAL A 20 -6.31 6.56 1.43
CA VAL A 20 -7.52 5.76 1.19
C VAL A 20 -7.13 4.47 0.47
N ASP A 21 -7.55 3.33 1.00
CA ASP A 21 -7.58 2.05 0.28
C ASP A 21 -8.95 1.86 -0.38
N ARG A 22 -8.97 1.82 -1.71
CA ARG A 22 -10.19 1.65 -2.50
C ARG A 22 -10.66 0.20 -2.61
N ARG A 23 -9.90 -0.77 -2.09
CA ARG A 23 -10.14 -2.22 -2.18
C ARG A 23 -10.21 -2.72 -3.63
N GLU A 24 -9.25 -2.29 -4.43
CA GLU A 24 -9.14 -2.59 -5.87
C GLU A 24 -7.91 -3.45 -6.22
N GLY A 25 -7.31 -4.14 -5.23
CA GLY A 25 -6.13 -5.00 -5.44
C GLY A 25 -4.78 -4.32 -5.18
N GLY A 26 -4.77 -3.02 -4.89
CA GLY A 26 -3.53 -2.25 -4.69
C GLY A 26 -2.79 -2.63 -3.41
N SER A 27 -3.52 -2.80 -2.31
CA SER A 27 -2.94 -3.24 -1.02
C SER A 27 -2.40 -4.66 -1.14
N GLU A 28 -3.17 -5.54 -1.76
CA GLU A 28 -2.84 -6.95 -1.97
C GLU A 28 -1.59 -7.10 -2.85
N ALA A 29 -1.44 -6.28 -3.89
CA ALA A 29 -0.25 -6.27 -4.74
C ALA A 29 1.00 -5.85 -3.96
N LEU A 30 0.90 -4.86 -3.08
CA LEU A 30 2.01 -4.40 -2.24
C LEU A 30 2.33 -5.41 -1.14
N GLU A 31 1.33 -6.03 -0.53
CA GLU A 31 1.50 -7.10 0.47
C GLU A 31 2.18 -8.33 -0.13
N ALA A 32 1.85 -8.70 -1.37
CA ALA A 32 2.52 -9.76 -2.11
C ALA A 32 4.03 -9.46 -2.35
N MET A 33 4.43 -8.19 -2.30
CA MET A 33 5.84 -7.75 -2.34
C MET A 33 6.53 -7.75 -0.96
N GLY A 34 5.85 -8.28 0.07
CA GLY A 34 6.32 -8.35 1.45
C GLY A 34 6.23 -7.02 2.20
N LEU A 35 5.37 -6.10 1.76
CA LEU A 35 5.22 -4.79 2.41
C LEU A 35 4.02 -4.77 3.33
N ARG A 36 4.19 -4.11 4.48
CA ARG A 36 3.05 -3.70 5.32
C ARG A 36 2.37 -2.49 4.68
N VAL A 37 1.07 -2.59 4.42
CA VAL A 37 0.23 -1.46 3.97
C VAL A 37 -0.58 -0.93 5.15
N VAL A 38 -0.59 0.38 5.34
CA VAL A 38 -1.32 1.06 6.41
C VAL A 38 -2.20 2.15 5.81
N PRO A 39 -3.45 1.83 5.44
CA PRO A 39 -4.39 2.85 5.00
C PRO A 39 -4.95 3.62 6.20
N VAL A 40 -5.16 4.93 6.03
CA VAL A 40 -5.86 5.76 7.02
C VAL A 40 -7.37 5.51 6.96
N PHE A 41 -7.90 5.35 5.74
CA PHE A 41 -9.29 5.00 5.49
C PHE A 41 -9.38 3.91 4.43
N SER A 42 -10.49 3.20 4.41
CA SER A 42 -10.88 2.25 3.38
C SER A 42 -12.11 2.77 2.61
N ARG A 43 -12.45 2.11 1.50
CA ARG A 43 -13.70 2.36 0.76
C ARG A 43 -14.93 2.30 1.68
N ALA A 44 -14.94 1.40 2.66
CA ALA A 44 -16.08 1.20 3.55
C ALA A 44 -16.39 2.42 4.43
N ASP A 45 -15.36 3.21 4.77
CA ASP A 45 -15.53 4.44 5.56
C ASP A 45 -16.30 5.54 4.82
N PHE A 46 -16.40 5.45 3.49
CA PHE A 46 -17.07 6.44 2.65
C PHE A 46 -18.37 5.92 2.02
N LEU A 47 -18.45 4.63 1.69
CA LEU A 47 -19.53 4.07 0.86
C LEU A 47 -20.35 2.97 1.54
N GLY A 48 -20.00 2.55 2.76
CA GLY A 48 -20.56 1.34 3.38
C GLY A 48 -19.91 0.05 2.84
N GLU A 49 -20.36 -1.12 3.31
CA GLU A 49 -19.83 -2.42 2.87
C GLU A 49 -19.94 -2.65 1.35
#